data_AF-A0A0D2NTG4-F1
#
_entry.id   AF-A0A0D2NTG4-F1
#
_cell.length_a   1.000
_cell.length_b   1.000
_cell.length_c   1.000
_cell.angle_alpha   90.00
_cell.angle_beta   90.00
_cell.angle_gamma   90.00
#
_symmetry.space_group_name_H-M   'P 1'
#
loop_
_entity.id
_entity.type
_entity.pdbx_description
1 polymer ?
#
loop_
_entity_poly.entity_id
_entity_poly.type
_entity_poly.pdbx_seq_one_letter_code
_entity_poly.pdbx_strand_id
1 'polypeptide(L)'
;QIYLEKCGESALERAAECFVLAGCYITAAEVYAKGNYISKCLSVCTKGKLFDMGLQYIQYWKQHAKADEEMVQRSKDLEELKQTFLENCARHYHEINDKRAMINYVRAFDSMNSRRKFLQSLECLDELLSLEEESGNFLEAANIAKLRGDLLLAADLLGKGAQYEEAVHLILWFVFANSLWLAGSTGWPLKQFKEKENLLSKAKSFAKNLSRWFFGLVCSEADILLNKPSNLFLMKQYLSASQMHKSTRGEMLVARIILDHHLHLNISNYEWIDELVFDLASYSEEQIYNNRVSSETLVYFWNFWKDKILKIFEYLEHAENQYGTNDSRRYGDFCLNYFGVWRQFNNLNPIYLLNSDAEWLRKLENKHVCRNQKQVSISIHQFVSAARSYWCSELFSVGLQVLKMLELLYNFSHRNSLSSFNQSRSLTHIYEVASFLLNSKFLNSQHAEKDLMKFVNLSTKHFFGYIFPLDWRESLRENMISLRETEISRKLLEEVILESTGSKCNSLSYGEIGKVALIILGSGELTTEFYGKIFECLHWNRAWKNFIVNLKEDKGSPTFSTTDNISEYVGENRSSGTTTESAACHIKQIGSIEPVILKFHEALQDTYK
;
A
#
# COMPACT_ATOMS: atom_id res chain seq x y z
N GLN A 1 42.49 -61.31 -27.25
CA GLN A 1 42.67 -61.84 -28.62
C GLN A 1 42.16 -63.27 -28.77
N ILE A 2 42.76 -64.28 -28.12
CA ILE A 2 42.44 -65.71 -28.34
C ILE A 2 40.96 -66.04 -28.14
N TYR A 3 40.35 -65.59 -27.04
CA TYR A 3 38.92 -65.80 -26.78
C TYR A 3 38.00 -65.09 -27.78
N LEU A 4 38.42 -63.94 -28.33
CA LEU A 4 37.63 -63.17 -29.30
C LEU A 4 37.67 -63.81 -30.70
N GLU A 5 38.84 -64.30 -31.12
CA GLU A 5 39.07 -64.80 -32.48
C GLU A 5 38.76 -66.29 -32.64
N LYS A 6 38.93 -67.11 -31.57
CA LYS A 6 38.86 -68.58 -31.68
C LYS A 6 37.68 -69.25 -30.99
N CYS A 7 36.91 -68.54 -30.17
CA CYS A 7 35.90 -69.16 -29.28
C CYS A 7 34.45 -68.72 -29.54
N GLY A 8 34.19 -67.92 -30.57
CA GLY A 8 32.82 -67.51 -30.97
C GLY A 8 32.09 -66.65 -29.94
N GLU A 9 30.78 -66.46 -30.13
CA GLU A 9 29.94 -65.57 -29.31
C GLU A 9 29.88 -65.97 -27.81
N SER A 10 30.04 -67.26 -27.50
CA SER A 10 29.96 -67.79 -26.13
C SER A 10 31.17 -67.43 -25.23
N ALA A 11 32.22 -66.82 -25.79
CA ALA A 11 33.42 -66.40 -25.06
C ALA A 11 33.63 -64.88 -25.01
N LEU A 12 32.68 -64.08 -25.52
CA LEU A 12 32.79 -62.62 -25.58
C LEU A 12 32.98 -61.98 -24.20
N GLU A 13 32.27 -62.46 -23.18
CA GLU A 13 32.39 -61.96 -21.80
C GLU A 13 33.80 -62.15 -21.23
N ARG A 14 34.36 -63.35 -21.37
CA ARG A 14 35.73 -63.67 -20.93
C ARG A 14 36.77 -62.92 -21.74
N ALA A 15 36.55 -62.75 -23.05
CA ALA A 15 37.42 -61.94 -23.89
C ALA A 15 37.47 -60.48 -23.41
N ALA A 16 36.31 -59.88 -23.11
CA ALA A 16 36.21 -58.53 -22.61
C ALA A 16 36.85 -58.36 -21.21
N GLU A 17 36.68 -59.33 -20.31
CA GLU A 17 37.34 -59.32 -18.98
C GLU A 17 38.87 -59.29 -19.11
N CYS A 18 39.45 -60.08 -20.01
CA CYS A 18 40.88 -60.02 -20.29
C CYS A 18 41.32 -58.64 -20.80
N PHE A 19 40.52 -57.98 -21.64
CA PHE A 19 40.82 -56.62 -22.12
C PHE A 19 40.70 -55.57 -21.02
N VAL A 20 39.74 -55.71 -20.09
CA VAL A 20 39.63 -54.83 -18.90
C VAL A 20 40.86 -54.96 -18.02
N LEU A 21 41.33 -56.19 -17.76
CA LEU A 21 42.54 -56.45 -16.96
C LEU A 21 43.81 -55.90 -17.64
N ALA A 22 43.84 -55.88 -18.97
CA ALA A 22 44.93 -55.30 -19.75
C ALA A 22 44.88 -53.77 -19.86
N GLY A 23 43.84 -53.11 -19.32
CA GLY A 23 43.64 -51.66 -19.43
C GLY A 23 43.11 -51.19 -20.80
N CYS A 24 42.78 -52.11 -21.72
CA CYS A 24 42.27 -51.81 -23.05
C CYS A 24 40.75 -51.56 -23.01
N TYR A 25 40.32 -50.47 -22.37
CA TYR A 25 38.91 -50.20 -22.10
C TYR A 25 38.04 -49.99 -23.35
N ILE A 26 38.60 -49.43 -24.44
CA ILE A 26 37.86 -49.24 -25.70
C ILE A 26 37.44 -50.59 -26.27
N THR A 27 38.42 -51.48 -26.46
CA THR A 27 38.21 -52.83 -27.00
C THR A 27 37.33 -53.67 -26.08
N ALA A 28 37.47 -53.53 -24.76
CA ALA A 28 36.61 -54.21 -23.80
C ALA A 28 35.14 -53.79 -23.93
N ALA A 29 34.86 -52.48 -24.02
CA ALA A 29 33.51 -51.97 -24.16
C ALA A 29 32.87 -52.35 -25.51
N GLU A 30 33.61 -52.34 -26.62
CA GLU A 30 33.12 -52.85 -27.91
C GLU A 30 32.71 -54.32 -27.85
N VAL A 31 33.51 -55.17 -27.19
CA VAL A 31 33.23 -56.60 -27.04
C VAL A 31 32.02 -56.82 -26.12
N TYR A 32 31.90 -56.08 -25.01
CA TYR A 32 30.71 -56.14 -24.16
C TYR A 32 29.45 -55.64 -24.86
N ALA A 33 29.53 -54.59 -25.67
CA ALA A 33 28.40 -54.08 -26.44
C ALA A 33 27.92 -55.09 -27.49
N LYS A 34 28.85 -55.75 -28.21
CA LYS A 34 28.52 -56.84 -29.15
C LYS A 34 27.82 -58.03 -28.48
N GLY A 35 28.22 -58.36 -27.26
CA GLY A 35 27.62 -59.43 -26.48
C GLY A 35 26.33 -59.06 -25.73
N ASN A 36 25.77 -57.85 -25.92
CA ASN A 36 24.63 -57.33 -25.16
C ASN A 36 24.81 -57.33 -23.62
N TYR A 37 26.07 -57.28 -23.14
CA TYR A 37 26.39 -57.20 -21.72
C TYR A 37 26.35 -55.74 -21.24
N ILE A 38 25.16 -55.14 -21.22
CA ILE A 38 24.97 -53.69 -21.00
C ILE A 38 25.61 -53.22 -19.67
N SER A 39 25.42 -53.99 -18.60
CA SER A 39 25.97 -53.65 -17.28
C SER A 39 27.50 -53.57 -17.25
N LYS A 40 28.16 -54.60 -17.78
CA LYS A 40 29.62 -54.64 -17.87
C LYS A 40 30.15 -53.59 -18.84
N CYS A 41 29.45 -53.33 -19.95
CA CYS A 41 29.80 -52.29 -20.91
C CYS A 41 29.82 -50.89 -20.26
N LEU A 42 28.73 -50.47 -19.62
CA LEU A 42 28.65 -49.14 -18.98
C LEU A 42 29.64 -48.99 -17.81
N SER A 43 29.89 -50.06 -17.06
CA SER A 43 30.91 -50.08 -16.00
C SER A 43 32.32 -49.84 -16.56
N VAL A 44 32.66 -50.49 -17.68
CA VAL A 44 33.94 -50.28 -18.37
C VAL A 44 34.04 -48.88 -18.95
N CYS A 45 32.97 -48.37 -19.59
CA CYS A 45 32.95 -47.01 -20.11
C CYS A 45 33.17 -45.98 -18.99
N THR A 46 32.58 -46.22 -17.81
CA THR A 46 32.79 -45.34 -16.64
C THR A 46 34.24 -45.39 -16.16
N LYS A 47 34.81 -46.60 -15.99
CA LYS A 47 36.20 -46.78 -15.55
C LYS A 47 37.22 -46.19 -16.52
N GLY A 48 37.00 -46.36 -17.82
CA GLY A 48 37.86 -45.83 -18.88
C GLY A 48 37.60 -44.37 -19.26
N LYS A 49 36.64 -43.69 -18.61
CA LYS A 49 36.16 -42.34 -18.99
C LYS A 49 35.73 -42.23 -20.46
N LEU A 50 35.19 -43.31 -21.01
CA LEU A 50 34.71 -43.41 -22.40
C LEU A 50 33.25 -42.96 -22.49
N PHE A 51 32.98 -41.73 -22.06
CA PHE A 51 31.60 -41.24 -21.88
C PHE A 51 30.84 -41.11 -23.20
N ASP A 52 31.48 -40.58 -24.25
CA ASP A 52 30.84 -40.43 -25.57
C ASP A 52 30.49 -41.79 -26.18
N MET A 53 31.38 -42.77 -26.02
CA MET A 53 31.17 -44.15 -26.50
C MET A 53 30.05 -44.84 -25.73
N GLY A 54 29.99 -44.65 -24.41
CA GLY A 54 28.88 -45.12 -23.58
C GLY A 54 27.54 -44.50 -23.97
N LEU A 55 27.50 -43.21 -24.27
CA LEU A 55 26.29 -42.51 -24.73
C LEU A 55 25.81 -43.06 -26.09
N GLN A 56 26.73 -43.29 -27.04
CA GLN A 56 26.40 -43.89 -28.34
C GLN A 56 25.78 -45.28 -28.17
N TYR A 57 26.32 -46.12 -27.29
CA TYR A 57 25.74 -47.44 -27.03
C TYR A 57 24.35 -47.35 -26.39
N ILE A 58 24.14 -46.42 -25.45
CA ILE A 58 22.81 -46.19 -24.87
C ILE A 58 21.79 -45.80 -25.95
N GLN A 59 22.16 -44.89 -26.87
CA GLN A 59 21.31 -44.49 -27.99
C GLN A 59 21.04 -45.66 -28.95
N TYR A 60 22.06 -46.44 -29.27
CA TYR A 60 21.94 -47.63 -30.12
C TYR A 60 20.98 -48.67 -29.51
N TRP A 61 21.12 -48.99 -28.23
CA TRP A 61 20.21 -49.93 -27.55
C TRP A 61 18.78 -49.40 -27.45
N LYS A 62 18.60 -48.09 -27.31
CA LYS A 62 17.27 -47.45 -27.27
C LYS A 62 16.53 -47.57 -28.61
N GLN A 63 17.24 -47.54 -29.75
CA GLN A 63 16.67 -47.68 -31.09
C GLN A 63 16.35 -49.14 -31.48
N HIS A 64 16.92 -50.12 -30.78
CA HIS A 64 16.83 -51.54 -31.14
C HIS A 64 16.19 -52.43 -30.07
N ALA A 65 15.46 -51.83 -29.11
CA ALA A 65 14.71 -52.58 -28.10
C ALA A 65 13.54 -53.36 -28.74
N LYS A 66 13.61 -54.70 -28.73
CA LYS A 66 12.49 -55.56 -29.14
C LYS A 66 11.46 -55.65 -28.01
N ALA A 67 10.18 -55.45 -28.33
CA ALA A 67 9.08 -55.57 -27.37
C ALA A 67 8.75 -57.06 -27.15
N ASP A 68 9.11 -57.60 -26.00
CA ASP A 68 8.68 -58.93 -25.55
C ASP A 68 8.29 -58.88 -24.06
N GLU A 69 7.19 -59.55 -23.70
CA GLU A 69 6.44 -59.33 -22.44
C GLU A 69 7.16 -59.84 -21.16
N GLU A 70 8.13 -60.75 -21.27
CA GLU A 70 8.95 -61.23 -20.12
C GLU A 70 10.04 -60.23 -19.67
N MET A 71 10.25 -59.11 -20.38
CA MET A 71 11.31 -58.15 -20.10
C MET A 71 10.98 -57.07 -19.06
N VAL A 72 9.76 -57.00 -18.51
CA VAL A 72 9.32 -55.84 -17.70
C VAL A 72 10.12 -55.63 -16.41
N GLN A 73 10.63 -56.70 -15.77
CA GLN A 73 11.48 -56.56 -14.58
C GLN A 73 12.95 -56.31 -14.94
N ARG A 74 13.47 -56.97 -15.98
CA ARG A 74 14.85 -56.76 -16.49
C ARG A 74 15.04 -55.39 -17.16
N SER A 75 13.97 -54.79 -17.70
CA SER A 75 14.01 -53.46 -18.30
C SER A 75 14.15 -52.37 -17.24
N LYS A 76 13.54 -52.52 -16.06
CA LYS A 76 13.60 -51.51 -15.00
C LYS A 76 15.01 -51.34 -14.42
N ASP A 77 15.67 -52.45 -14.09
CA ASP A 77 17.06 -52.45 -13.61
C ASP A 77 18.03 -51.93 -14.68
N LEU A 78 17.70 -52.20 -15.95
CA LEU A 78 18.48 -51.73 -17.09
C LEU A 78 18.35 -50.21 -17.31
N GLU A 79 17.15 -49.65 -17.22
CA GLU A 79 16.94 -48.20 -17.29
C GLU A 79 17.58 -47.48 -16.09
N GLU A 80 17.50 -48.05 -14.89
CA GLU A 80 18.19 -47.49 -13.71
C GLU A 80 19.71 -47.44 -13.90
N LEU A 81 20.28 -48.48 -14.51
CA LEU A 81 21.71 -48.51 -14.80
C LEU A 81 22.12 -47.46 -15.87
N LYS A 82 21.34 -47.33 -16.95
CA LYS A 82 21.57 -46.31 -17.98
C LYS A 82 21.49 -44.91 -17.37
N GLN A 83 20.45 -44.64 -16.57
CA GLN A 83 20.27 -43.38 -15.87
C GLN A 83 21.45 -43.10 -14.93
N THR A 84 21.90 -44.09 -14.16
CA THR A 84 23.07 -43.96 -13.26
C THR A 84 24.35 -43.61 -14.03
N PHE A 85 24.57 -44.25 -15.20
CA PHE A 85 25.69 -43.94 -16.07
C PHE A 85 25.64 -42.48 -16.57
N LEU A 86 24.48 -42.05 -17.06
CA LEU A 86 24.28 -40.68 -17.56
C LEU A 86 24.48 -39.64 -16.45
N GLU A 87 23.99 -39.89 -15.24
CA GLU A 87 24.20 -39.03 -14.07
C GLU A 87 25.67 -38.93 -13.69
N ASN A 88 26.42 -40.04 -13.74
CA ASN A 88 27.86 -40.04 -13.47
C ASN A 88 28.64 -39.24 -14.52
N CYS A 89 28.28 -39.36 -15.80
CA CYS A 89 28.87 -38.56 -16.87
C CYS A 89 28.59 -37.07 -16.66
N ALA A 90 27.33 -36.72 -16.42
CA ALA A 90 26.92 -35.33 -16.19
C ALA A 90 27.62 -34.73 -14.96
N ARG A 91 27.74 -35.49 -13.86
CA ARG A 91 28.44 -35.06 -12.64
C ARG A 91 29.94 -34.83 -12.89
N HIS A 92 30.57 -35.70 -13.67
CA HIS A 92 31.97 -35.52 -14.05
C HIS A 92 32.19 -34.19 -14.80
N TYR A 93 31.36 -33.91 -15.82
CA TYR A 93 31.47 -32.66 -16.57
C TYR A 93 31.12 -31.42 -15.74
N HIS A 94 30.22 -31.55 -14.77
CA HIS A 94 29.97 -30.51 -13.77
C HIS A 94 31.21 -30.21 -12.90
N GLU A 95 31.89 -31.25 -12.40
CA GLU A 95 33.10 -31.12 -11.56
C GLU A 95 34.25 -30.40 -12.29
N ILE A 96 34.39 -30.62 -13.59
CA ILE A 96 35.38 -29.90 -14.43
C ILE A 96 34.85 -28.57 -15.01
N ASN A 97 33.68 -28.12 -14.55
CA ASN A 97 33.01 -26.89 -14.95
C ASN A 97 32.69 -26.78 -16.46
N ASP A 98 32.53 -27.90 -17.15
CA ASP A 98 32.06 -27.97 -18.54
C ASP A 98 30.54 -28.15 -18.59
N LYS A 99 29.83 -27.04 -18.40
CA LYS A 99 28.37 -26.97 -18.43
C LYS A 99 27.77 -27.41 -19.77
N ARG A 100 28.50 -27.19 -20.88
CA ARG A 100 28.02 -27.53 -22.22
C ARG A 100 28.01 -29.04 -22.43
N ALA A 101 29.09 -29.72 -22.07
CA ALA A 101 29.16 -31.17 -22.12
C ALA A 101 28.17 -31.81 -21.14
N MET A 102 28.09 -31.31 -19.90
CA MET A 102 27.12 -31.77 -18.90
C MET A 102 25.69 -31.79 -19.47
N ILE A 103 25.25 -30.68 -20.08
CA ILE A 103 23.89 -30.57 -20.61
C ILE A 103 23.59 -31.58 -21.72
N ASN A 104 24.57 -31.98 -22.52
CA ASN A 104 24.37 -33.02 -23.53
C ASN A 104 23.98 -34.37 -22.90
N TYR A 105 24.59 -34.73 -21.77
CA TYR A 105 24.22 -35.94 -21.02
C TYR A 105 22.88 -35.79 -20.31
N VAL A 106 22.59 -34.62 -19.73
CA VAL A 106 21.29 -34.36 -19.07
C VAL A 106 20.13 -34.44 -20.08
N ARG A 107 20.32 -33.97 -21.31
CA ARG A 107 19.32 -34.13 -22.39
C ARG A 107 19.02 -35.59 -22.72
N ALA A 108 19.96 -36.51 -22.46
CA ALA A 108 19.76 -37.94 -22.69
C ALA A 108 18.96 -38.64 -21.58
N PHE A 109 18.70 -37.98 -20.44
CA PHE A 109 17.94 -38.56 -19.34
C PHE A 109 16.51 -38.89 -19.76
N ASP A 110 15.93 -39.90 -19.09
CA ASP A 110 14.66 -40.52 -19.50
C ASP A 110 13.43 -39.65 -19.25
N SER A 111 13.49 -38.71 -18.31
CA SER A 111 12.36 -37.83 -18.00
C SER A 111 12.79 -36.41 -17.62
N MET A 112 11.91 -35.43 -17.88
CA MET A 112 12.11 -34.05 -17.42
C MET A 112 12.21 -33.96 -15.89
N ASN A 113 11.50 -34.83 -15.15
CA ASN A 113 11.60 -34.86 -13.69
C ASN A 113 12.99 -35.28 -13.21
N SER A 114 13.64 -36.24 -13.88
CA SER A 114 15.02 -36.64 -13.60
C SER A 114 15.98 -35.49 -13.88
N ARG A 115 15.78 -34.77 -15.01
CA ARG A 115 16.58 -33.58 -15.37
C ARG A 115 16.44 -32.48 -14.32
N ARG A 116 15.21 -32.16 -13.90
CA ARG A 116 14.91 -31.18 -12.85
C ARG A 116 15.61 -31.54 -11.54
N LYS A 117 15.40 -32.76 -11.03
CA LYS A 117 16.00 -33.23 -9.77
C LYS A 117 17.52 -33.16 -9.79
N PHE A 118 18.15 -33.56 -10.89
CA PHE A 118 19.60 -33.55 -11.04
C PHE A 118 20.17 -32.14 -11.12
N LEU A 119 19.60 -31.26 -11.96
CA LEU A 119 20.10 -29.90 -12.08
C LEU A 119 19.82 -29.06 -10.82
N GLN A 120 18.70 -29.32 -10.13
CA GLN A 120 18.41 -28.69 -8.83
C GLN A 120 19.39 -29.13 -7.74
N SER A 121 19.79 -30.41 -7.69
CA SER A 121 20.75 -30.90 -6.69
C SER A 121 22.16 -30.35 -6.87
N LEU A 122 22.49 -29.89 -8.09
CA LEU A 122 23.75 -29.23 -8.43
C LEU A 122 23.64 -27.70 -8.49
N GLU A 123 22.49 -27.12 -8.11
CA GLU A 123 22.21 -25.68 -8.18
C GLU A 123 22.41 -25.06 -9.60
N CYS A 124 22.30 -25.86 -10.66
CA CYS A 124 22.48 -25.48 -12.05
C CYS A 124 21.19 -24.87 -12.66
N LEU A 125 20.75 -23.74 -12.11
CA LEU A 125 19.49 -23.09 -12.49
C LEU A 125 19.52 -22.45 -13.91
N ASP A 126 20.68 -21.98 -14.38
CA ASP A 126 20.81 -21.36 -15.72
C ASP A 126 20.59 -22.41 -16.82
N GLU A 127 21.20 -23.58 -16.63
CA GLU A 127 21.09 -24.74 -17.51
C GLU A 127 19.67 -25.32 -17.46
N LEU A 128 19.08 -25.41 -16.27
CA LEU A 128 17.70 -25.88 -16.11
C LEU A 128 16.70 -24.96 -16.81
N LEU A 129 16.84 -23.64 -16.65
CA LEU A 129 15.98 -22.66 -17.32
C LEU A 129 16.05 -22.83 -18.84
N SER A 130 17.26 -22.95 -19.39
CA SER A 130 17.48 -23.14 -20.83
C SER A 130 16.80 -24.43 -21.33
N LEU A 131 16.89 -25.52 -20.55
CA LEU A 131 16.28 -26.82 -20.88
C LEU A 131 14.74 -26.78 -20.86
N GLU A 132 14.15 -26.08 -19.89
CA GLU A 132 12.69 -25.91 -19.83
C GLU A 132 12.20 -25.03 -21.00
N GLU A 133 12.93 -23.97 -21.36
CA GLU A 133 12.59 -23.12 -22.50
C GLU A 133 12.71 -23.89 -23.83
N GLU A 134 13.78 -24.66 -24.05
CA GLU A 134 13.95 -25.55 -25.21
C GLU A 134 12.80 -26.56 -25.33
N SER A 135 12.28 -27.02 -24.20
CA SER A 135 11.19 -28.01 -24.14
C SER A 135 9.80 -27.38 -24.29
N GLY A 136 9.69 -26.05 -24.40
CA GLY A 136 8.42 -25.33 -24.45
C GLY A 136 7.69 -25.21 -23.10
N ASN A 137 8.32 -25.61 -22.00
CA ASN A 137 7.77 -25.52 -20.65
C ASN A 137 7.98 -24.10 -20.08
N PHE A 138 7.36 -23.12 -20.73
CA PHE A 138 7.59 -21.70 -20.42
C PHE A 138 7.17 -21.30 -19.00
N LEU A 139 6.16 -21.96 -18.41
CA LEU A 139 5.71 -21.69 -17.05
C LEU A 139 6.79 -22.07 -16.02
N GLU A 140 7.38 -23.26 -16.17
CA GLU A 140 8.48 -23.72 -15.32
C GLU A 140 9.73 -22.88 -15.53
N ALA A 141 10.08 -22.54 -16.77
CA ALA A 141 11.18 -21.64 -17.07
C ALA A 141 10.98 -20.27 -16.38
N ALA A 142 9.76 -19.72 -16.42
CA ALA A 142 9.43 -18.48 -15.75
C ALA A 142 9.55 -18.59 -14.22
N ASN A 143 9.14 -19.71 -13.62
CA ASN A 143 9.30 -19.93 -12.19
C ASN A 143 10.77 -19.98 -11.76
N ILE A 144 11.64 -20.54 -12.61
CA ILE A 144 13.10 -20.53 -12.38
C ILE A 144 13.66 -19.10 -12.52
N ALA A 145 13.19 -18.32 -13.50
CA ALA A 145 13.57 -16.92 -13.64
C ALA A 145 13.12 -16.08 -12.41
N LYS A 146 11.88 -16.28 -11.93
CA LYS A 146 11.36 -15.67 -10.69
C LYS A 146 12.23 -16.03 -9.49
N LEU A 147 12.60 -17.31 -9.34
CA LEU A 147 13.53 -17.76 -8.30
C LEU A 147 14.84 -16.99 -8.39
N ARG A 148 15.43 -16.83 -9.58
CA ARG A 148 16.67 -16.08 -9.78
C ARG A 148 16.55 -14.57 -9.53
N GLY A 149 15.35 -14.02 -9.38
CA GLY A 149 15.11 -12.58 -9.28
C GLY A 149 15.09 -11.84 -10.62
N ASP A 150 15.09 -12.56 -11.75
CA ASP A 150 15.01 -11.97 -13.09
C ASP A 150 13.55 -11.83 -13.53
N LEU A 151 12.91 -10.76 -13.06
CA LEU A 151 11.48 -10.52 -13.25
C LEU A 151 11.11 -10.23 -14.70
N LEU A 152 12.00 -9.58 -15.46
CA LEU A 152 11.77 -9.27 -16.86
C LEU A 152 11.86 -10.52 -17.71
N LEU A 153 12.87 -11.38 -17.49
CA LEU A 153 12.94 -12.68 -18.15
C LEU A 153 11.73 -13.55 -17.80
N ALA A 154 11.31 -13.56 -16.53
CA ALA A 154 10.11 -14.28 -16.10
C ALA A 154 8.85 -13.78 -16.83
N ALA A 155 8.66 -12.47 -16.96
CA ALA A 155 7.54 -11.89 -17.71
C ALA A 155 7.57 -12.28 -19.19
N ASP A 156 8.76 -12.33 -19.80
CA ASP A 156 8.93 -12.70 -21.19
C ASP A 156 8.58 -14.16 -21.44
N LEU A 157 9.02 -15.06 -20.56
CA LEU A 157 8.70 -16.49 -20.60
C LEU A 157 7.20 -16.71 -20.37
N LEU A 158 6.58 -16.03 -19.41
CA LEU A 158 5.12 -16.10 -19.20
C LEU A 158 4.34 -15.62 -20.44
N GLY A 159 4.82 -14.55 -21.09
CA GLY A 159 4.26 -14.07 -22.35
C GLY A 159 4.32 -15.12 -23.46
N LYS A 160 5.44 -15.85 -23.60
CA LYS A 160 5.57 -16.99 -24.53
C LYS A 160 4.62 -18.14 -24.17
N GLY A 161 4.43 -18.39 -22.88
CA GLY A 161 3.50 -19.40 -22.33
C GLY A 161 2.03 -18.98 -22.31
N ALA A 162 1.66 -17.87 -22.95
CA ALA A 162 0.31 -17.30 -22.96
C ALA A 162 -0.27 -16.95 -21.56
N GLN A 163 0.58 -16.83 -20.54
CA GLN A 163 0.24 -16.38 -19.19
C GLN A 163 0.33 -14.85 -19.10
N TYR A 164 -0.47 -14.17 -19.92
CA TYR A 164 -0.36 -12.72 -20.11
C TYR A 164 -0.64 -11.90 -18.86
N GLU A 165 -1.57 -12.33 -18.01
CA GLU A 165 -1.98 -11.57 -16.82
C GLU A 165 -0.83 -11.48 -15.80
N GLU A 166 -0.21 -12.61 -15.47
CA GLU A 166 0.98 -12.63 -14.61
C GLU A 166 2.15 -11.86 -15.22
N ALA A 167 2.39 -12.00 -16.53
CA ALA A 167 3.45 -11.26 -17.22
C ALA A 167 3.27 -9.74 -17.10
N VAL A 168 2.05 -9.26 -17.27
CA VAL A 168 1.70 -7.84 -17.10
C VAL A 168 1.95 -7.36 -15.68
N HIS A 169 1.51 -8.13 -14.68
CA HIS A 169 1.72 -7.77 -13.28
C HIS A 169 3.20 -7.67 -12.91
N LEU A 170 4.05 -8.59 -13.40
CA LEU A 170 5.50 -8.53 -13.19
C LEU A 170 6.12 -7.29 -13.82
N ILE A 171 5.74 -6.94 -15.05
CA ILE A 171 6.26 -5.75 -15.73
C ILE A 171 5.84 -4.47 -14.99
N LEU A 172 4.55 -4.34 -14.65
CA LEU A 172 4.04 -3.17 -13.94
C LEU A 172 4.70 -3.01 -12.57
N TRP A 173 4.91 -4.12 -11.86
CA TRP A 173 5.61 -4.11 -10.58
C TRP A 173 7.08 -3.71 -10.74
N PHE A 174 7.81 -4.30 -11.69
CA PHE A 174 9.19 -3.94 -11.97
C PHE A 174 9.32 -2.44 -12.28
N VAL A 175 8.46 -1.91 -13.15
CA VAL A 175 8.44 -0.49 -13.50
C VAL A 175 8.12 0.37 -12.28
N PHE A 176 7.15 -0.05 -11.46
CA PHE A 176 6.75 0.69 -10.27
C PHE A 176 7.88 0.79 -9.25
N ALA A 177 8.49 -0.33 -8.87
CA ALA A 177 9.58 -0.37 -7.89
C ALA A 177 10.80 0.42 -8.36
N ASN A 178 11.20 0.26 -9.63
CA ASN A 178 12.32 1.02 -10.19
C ASN A 178 12.01 2.51 -10.29
N SER A 179 10.76 2.89 -10.61
CA SER A 179 10.38 4.31 -10.61
C SER A 179 10.55 4.96 -9.23
N LEU A 180 10.36 4.20 -8.15
CA LEU A 180 10.48 4.71 -6.78
C LEU A 180 11.92 4.68 -6.24
N TRP A 181 12.69 3.63 -6.53
CA TRP A 181 13.94 3.34 -5.82
C TRP A 181 15.20 3.30 -6.69
N LEU A 182 15.19 3.95 -7.86
CA LEU A 182 16.41 4.23 -8.63
C LEU A 182 17.49 4.91 -7.75
N ALA A 183 18.75 4.77 -8.15
CA ALA A 183 19.88 5.34 -7.44
C ALA A 183 19.68 6.83 -7.09
N GLY A 184 19.88 7.17 -5.82
CA GLY A 184 19.65 8.52 -5.28
C GLY A 184 18.17 8.92 -5.17
N SER A 185 17.23 7.98 -5.19
CA SER A 185 15.82 8.21 -4.90
C SER A 185 15.47 7.99 -3.43
N THR A 186 14.48 8.73 -2.95
CA THR A 186 13.93 8.63 -1.59
C THR A 186 12.59 7.88 -1.55
N GLY A 187 12.18 7.24 -2.65
CA GLY A 187 10.88 6.58 -2.77
C GLY A 187 9.97 7.41 -3.67
N TRP A 188 9.34 8.45 -3.12
CA TRP A 188 8.58 9.42 -3.90
C TRP A 188 9.44 10.66 -4.27
N PRO A 189 9.26 11.29 -5.46
CA PRO A 189 8.30 11.01 -6.55
C PRO A 189 8.77 9.96 -7.57
N LEU A 190 7.86 9.51 -8.43
CA LEU A 190 8.16 8.55 -9.52
C LEU A 190 9.17 9.12 -10.51
N LYS A 191 10.33 8.49 -10.63
CA LYS A 191 11.40 8.84 -11.57
C LYS A 191 11.24 8.17 -12.93
N GLN A 192 11.80 8.80 -13.96
CA GLN A 192 11.91 8.24 -15.31
C GLN A 192 13.21 7.43 -15.46
N PHE A 193 13.18 6.40 -16.31
CA PHE A 193 14.36 5.62 -16.69
C PHE A 193 14.24 5.10 -18.12
N LYS A 194 15.39 4.79 -18.73
CA LYS A 194 15.53 4.55 -20.19
C LYS A 194 14.56 3.53 -20.79
N GLU A 195 14.22 2.47 -20.06
CA GLU A 195 13.40 1.36 -20.58
C GLU A 195 11.92 1.44 -20.19
N LYS A 196 11.54 2.42 -19.37
CA LYS A 196 10.21 2.50 -18.74
C LYS A 196 9.07 2.48 -19.75
N GLU A 197 9.15 3.29 -20.80
CA GLU A 197 8.11 3.37 -21.84
C GLU A 197 8.00 2.08 -22.66
N ASN A 198 9.14 1.46 -22.98
CA ASN A 198 9.18 0.20 -23.73
C ASN A 198 8.52 -0.93 -22.92
N LEU A 199 8.85 -1.02 -21.63
CA LEU A 199 8.27 -2.01 -20.71
C LEU A 199 6.76 -1.80 -20.57
N LEU A 200 6.30 -0.57 -20.35
CA LEU A 200 4.87 -0.28 -20.23
C LEU A 200 4.11 -0.54 -21.55
N SER A 201 4.73 -0.26 -22.69
CA SER A 201 4.17 -0.61 -24.01
C SER A 201 4.05 -2.13 -24.18
N LYS A 202 5.03 -2.89 -23.70
CA LYS A 202 4.99 -4.36 -23.67
C LYS A 202 3.85 -4.87 -22.77
N ALA A 203 3.70 -4.33 -21.56
CA ALA A 203 2.58 -4.66 -20.67
C ALA A 203 1.22 -4.38 -21.34
N LYS A 204 1.07 -3.22 -22.01
CA LYS A 204 -0.15 -2.91 -22.79
C LYS A 204 -0.39 -3.94 -23.90
N SER A 205 0.65 -4.40 -24.60
CA SER A 205 0.52 -5.40 -25.66
C SER A 205 0.04 -6.77 -25.15
N PHE A 206 0.56 -7.24 -24.02
CA PHE A 206 0.08 -8.47 -23.38
C PHE A 206 -1.36 -8.33 -22.87
N ALA A 207 -1.70 -7.19 -22.29
CA ALA A 207 -3.06 -6.93 -21.79
C ALA A 207 -4.13 -6.93 -22.90
N LYS A 208 -3.78 -6.63 -24.16
CA LYS A 208 -4.71 -6.72 -25.31
C LYS A 208 -5.22 -8.13 -25.57
N ASN A 209 -4.47 -9.16 -25.17
CA ASN A 209 -4.85 -10.56 -25.36
C ASN A 209 -5.81 -11.08 -24.27
N LEU A 210 -6.16 -10.24 -23.30
CA LEU A 210 -7.05 -10.58 -22.19
C LEU A 210 -8.42 -9.88 -22.40
N SER A 211 -8.96 -9.23 -21.38
CA SER A 211 -10.23 -8.51 -21.47
C SER A 211 -10.03 -7.02 -21.75
N ARG A 212 -11.02 -6.39 -22.41
CA ARG A 212 -11.05 -4.92 -22.57
C ARG A 212 -10.98 -4.20 -21.22
N TRP A 213 -11.59 -4.79 -20.19
CA TRP A 213 -11.57 -4.26 -18.82
C TRP A 213 -10.16 -4.28 -18.23
N PHE A 214 -9.43 -5.40 -18.32
CA PHE A 214 -8.06 -5.52 -17.86
C PHE A 214 -7.11 -4.63 -18.66
N PHE A 215 -7.28 -4.56 -19.98
CA PHE A 215 -6.54 -3.63 -20.84
C PHE A 215 -6.72 -2.16 -20.42
N GLY A 216 -7.95 -1.76 -20.07
CA GLY A 216 -8.25 -0.43 -19.54
C GLY A 216 -7.51 -0.13 -18.24
N LEU A 217 -7.54 -1.06 -17.28
CA LEU A 217 -6.77 -0.97 -16.04
C LEU A 217 -5.27 -0.79 -16.32
N VAL A 218 -4.67 -1.63 -17.15
CA VAL A 218 -3.24 -1.58 -17.47
C VAL A 218 -2.87 -0.28 -18.18
N CYS A 219 -3.72 0.22 -19.06
CA CYS A 219 -3.52 1.52 -19.69
C CYS A 219 -3.50 2.66 -18.66
N SER A 220 -4.46 2.65 -17.73
CA SER A 220 -4.53 3.66 -16.66
C SER A 220 -3.30 3.63 -15.76
N GLU A 221 -2.88 2.45 -15.27
CA GLU A 221 -1.69 2.32 -14.42
C GLU A 221 -0.41 2.70 -15.15
N ALA A 222 -0.25 2.30 -16.42
CA ALA A 222 0.91 2.67 -17.20
C ALA A 222 1.01 4.19 -17.40
N ASP A 223 -0.12 4.87 -17.62
CA ASP A 223 -0.13 6.32 -17.78
C ASP A 223 0.15 7.06 -16.45
N ILE A 224 -0.36 6.56 -15.32
CA ILE A 224 -0.02 7.04 -13.98
C ILE A 224 1.49 6.88 -13.73
N LEU A 225 2.05 5.70 -14.03
CA LEU A 225 3.48 5.43 -13.84
C LEU A 225 4.37 6.33 -14.70
N LEU A 226 3.91 6.71 -15.90
CA LEU A 226 4.60 7.67 -16.77
C LEU A 226 4.47 9.13 -16.32
N ASN A 227 3.73 9.40 -15.24
CA ASN A 227 3.40 10.75 -14.78
C ASN A 227 2.70 11.59 -15.88
N LYS A 228 1.81 10.96 -16.64
CA LYS A 228 1.00 11.63 -17.67
C LYS A 228 -0.16 12.52 -17.19
N PRO A 229 -0.74 12.37 -15.98
CA PRO A 229 -1.84 13.26 -15.57
C PRO A 229 -1.36 14.72 -15.56
N SER A 230 -1.77 15.49 -16.56
CA SER A 230 -1.30 16.88 -16.76
C SER A 230 -2.19 17.92 -16.08
N ASN A 231 -3.42 17.54 -15.71
CA ASN A 231 -4.39 18.38 -15.03
C ASN A 231 -5.28 17.55 -14.09
N LEU A 232 -6.05 18.24 -13.26
CA LEU A 232 -6.92 17.65 -12.24
C LEU A 232 -8.04 16.79 -12.85
N PHE A 233 -8.61 17.21 -13.98
CA PHE A 233 -9.62 16.43 -14.69
C PHE A 233 -9.10 15.03 -15.07
N LEU A 234 -7.90 14.95 -15.66
CA LEU A 234 -7.27 13.67 -16.00
C LEU A 234 -6.93 12.88 -14.74
N MET A 235 -6.42 13.53 -13.69
CA MET A 235 -6.17 12.86 -12.40
C MET A 235 -7.46 12.23 -11.86
N LYS A 236 -8.60 12.94 -11.90
CA LYS A 236 -9.90 12.38 -11.48
C LYS A 236 -10.33 11.20 -12.35
N GLN A 237 -10.16 11.27 -13.67
CA GLN A 237 -10.47 10.14 -14.54
C GLN A 237 -9.64 8.89 -14.17
N TYR A 238 -8.35 9.07 -13.91
CA TYR A 238 -7.47 7.98 -13.48
C TYR A 238 -7.84 7.45 -12.08
N LEU A 239 -8.26 8.32 -11.15
CA LEU A 239 -8.74 7.92 -9.83
C LEU A 239 -10.02 7.08 -9.95
N SER A 240 -11.01 7.57 -10.71
CA SER A 240 -12.27 6.85 -10.93
C SER A 240 -12.06 5.51 -11.63
N ALA A 241 -11.16 5.45 -12.62
CA ALA A 241 -10.76 4.18 -13.24
C ALA A 241 -10.12 3.24 -12.20
N SER A 242 -9.22 3.75 -11.37
CA SER A 242 -8.57 2.94 -10.32
C SER A 242 -9.57 2.39 -9.31
N GLN A 243 -10.53 3.19 -8.86
CA GLN A 243 -11.62 2.77 -7.97
C GLN A 243 -12.53 1.73 -8.62
N MET A 244 -12.94 1.95 -9.89
CA MET A 244 -13.75 1.00 -10.65
C MET A 244 -13.04 -0.36 -10.80
N HIS A 245 -11.73 -0.33 -10.98
CA HIS A 245 -10.90 -1.52 -11.11
C HIS A 245 -10.39 -2.08 -9.77
N LYS A 246 -10.69 -1.43 -8.63
CA LYS A 246 -10.15 -1.75 -7.29
C LYS A 246 -8.62 -1.81 -7.27
N SER A 247 -7.95 -0.95 -8.04
CA SER A 247 -6.49 -0.84 -8.06
C SER A 247 -6.01 0.03 -6.89
N THR A 248 -5.53 -0.62 -5.83
CA THR A 248 -4.89 0.06 -4.70
C THR A 248 -3.71 0.91 -5.14
N ARG A 249 -2.92 0.43 -6.12
CA ARG A 249 -1.77 1.18 -6.64
C ARG A 249 -2.21 2.45 -7.33
N GLY A 250 -3.18 2.38 -8.23
CA GLY A 250 -3.71 3.53 -8.95
C GLY A 250 -4.32 4.56 -8.00
N GLU A 251 -5.17 4.13 -7.06
CA GLU A 251 -5.79 5.01 -6.07
C GLU A 251 -4.76 5.74 -5.21
N MET A 252 -3.74 5.02 -4.72
CA MET A 252 -2.71 5.59 -3.85
C MET A 252 -1.84 6.61 -4.58
N LEU A 253 -1.41 6.27 -5.80
CA LEU A 253 -0.55 7.13 -6.60
C LEU A 253 -1.29 8.38 -7.08
N VAL A 254 -2.51 8.24 -7.57
CA VAL A 254 -3.28 9.38 -8.07
C VAL A 254 -3.63 10.34 -6.93
N ALA A 255 -4.01 9.82 -5.76
CA ALA A 255 -4.24 10.67 -4.58
C ALA A 255 -2.98 11.45 -4.18
N ARG A 256 -1.81 10.80 -4.20
CA ARG A 256 -0.53 11.46 -3.94
C ARG A 256 -0.20 12.54 -4.98
N ILE A 257 -0.47 12.27 -6.26
CA ILE A 257 -0.26 13.23 -7.36
C ILE A 257 -1.20 14.44 -7.22
N ILE A 258 -2.47 14.24 -6.86
CA ILE A 258 -3.42 15.35 -6.61
C ILE A 258 -2.96 16.18 -5.41
N LEU A 259 -2.46 15.54 -4.34
CA LEU A 259 -1.86 16.26 -3.22
C LEU A 259 -0.64 17.08 -3.64
N ASP A 260 0.28 16.50 -4.41
CA ASP A 260 1.42 17.25 -4.91
C ASP A 260 1.00 18.41 -5.81
N HIS A 261 -0.06 18.25 -6.62
CA HIS A 261 -0.62 19.36 -7.41
C HIS A 261 -1.05 20.51 -6.50
N HIS A 262 -1.80 20.22 -5.43
CA HIS A 262 -2.17 21.22 -4.43
C HIS A 262 -0.95 21.93 -3.81
N LEU A 263 0.07 21.16 -3.42
CA LEU A 263 1.25 21.67 -2.72
C LEU A 263 2.16 22.56 -3.60
N HIS A 264 2.06 22.44 -4.93
CA HIS A 264 2.81 23.27 -5.88
C HIS A 264 1.97 24.40 -6.49
N LEU A 265 0.66 24.43 -6.22
CA LEU A 265 -0.23 25.44 -6.79
C LEU A 265 -0.10 26.78 -6.06
N ASN A 266 -0.21 27.88 -6.80
CA ASN A 266 -0.28 29.21 -6.19
C ASN A 266 -1.60 29.39 -5.42
N ILE A 267 -1.52 29.96 -4.22
CA ILE A 267 -2.64 30.23 -3.33
C ILE A 267 -3.73 31.07 -4.02
N SER A 268 -3.36 31.97 -4.93
CA SER A 268 -4.32 32.80 -5.68
C SER A 268 -5.28 32.00 -6.57
N ASN A 269 -4.94 30.74 -6.87
CA ASN A 269 -5.74 29.86 -7.73
C ASN A 269 -6.76 29.03 -6.93
N TYR A 270 -6.77 29.14 -5.60
CA TYR A 270 -7.76 28.46 -4.76
C TYR A 270 -9.09 29.19 -4.79
N GLU A 271 -10.16 28.43 -4.98
CA GLU A 271 -11.53 28.92 -4.85
C GLU A 271 -11.97 28.94 -3.39
N TRP A 272 -12.75 29.96 -3.03
CA TRP A 272 -13.28 30.20 -1.70
C TRP A 272 -14.80 30.06 -1.74
N ILE A 273 -15.37 29.41 -0.73
CA ILE A 273 -16.81 29.18 -0.63
C ILE A 273 -17.26 29.58 0.77
N ASP A 274 -18.32 30.40 0.83
CA ASP A 274 -18.92 30.88 2.08
C ASP A 274 -19.99 29.93 2.63
N GLU A 275 -19.95 28.66 2.26
CA GLU A 275 -20.93 27.64 2.65
C GLU A 275 -20.20 26.40 3.20
N LEU A 276 -20.84 25.73 4.16
CA LEU A 276 -20.28 24.50 4.72
C LEU A 276 -20.52 23.32 3.78
N VAL A 277 -19.45 22.64 3.40
CA VAL A 277 -19.52 21.42 2.60
C VAL A 277 -19.84 20.23 3.52
N PHE A 278 -21.06 19.70 3.44
CA PHE A 278 -21.48 18.53 4.21
C PHE A 278 -20.96 17.22 3.61
N ASP A 279 -21.09 17.03 2.29
CA ASP A 279 -20.51 15.88 1.57
C ASP A 279 -19.17 16.27 0.94
N LEU A 280 -18.11 16.16 1.74
CA LEU A 280 -16.75 16.49 1.32
C LEU A 280 -16.28 15.65 0.13
N ALA A 281 -16.73 14.40 0.03
CA ALA A 281 -16.32 13.50 -1.04
C ALA A 281 -16.92 13.92 -2.38
N SER A 282 -18.25 14.02 -2.45
CA SER A 282 -18.94 14.40 -3.70
C SER A 282 -18.51 15.79 -4.17
N TYR A 283 -18.43 16.75 -3.25
CA TYR A 283 -17.97 18.10 -3.57
C TYR A 283 -16.53 18.09 -4.13
N SER A 284 -15.60 17.40 -3.46
CA SER A 284 -14.20 17.39 -3.90
C SER A 284 -14.02 16.70 -5.24
N GLU A 285 -14.77 15.64 -5.47
CA GLU A 285 -14.77 14.94 -6.75
C GLU A 285 -15.28 15.83 -7.90
N GLU A 286 -16.31 16.63 -7.67
CA GLU A 286 -16.84 17.60 -8.63
C GLU A 286 -15.84 18.73 -8.91
N GLN A 287 -15.22 19.29 -7.87
CA GLN A 287 -14.24 20.37 -8.02
C GLN A 287 -13.02 19.93 -8.83
N ILE A 288 -12.43 18.78 -8.51
CA ILE A 288 -11.28 18.26 -9.25
C ILE A 288 -11.66 17.94 -10.70
N TYR A 289 -12.87 17.39 -10.94
CA TYR A 289 -13.37 17.18 -12.30
C TYR A 289 -13.42 18.49 -13.10
N ASN A 290 -13.81 19.59 -12.46
CA ASN A 290 -13.87 20.92 -13.07
C ASN A 290 -12.52 21.67 -13.11
N ASN A 291 -11.40 21.02 -12.78
CA ASN A 291 -10.06 21.62 -12.61
C ASN A 291 -10.01 22.77 -11.59
N ARG A 292 -10.79 22.66 -10.53
CA ARG A 292 -10.87 23.63 -9.44
C ARG A 292 -10.34 23.02 -8.16
N VAL A 293 -9.82 23.88 -7.30
CA VAL A 293 -9.23 23.50 -6.01
C VAL A 293 -9.74 24.42 -4.91
N SER A 294 -9.93 23.86 -3.72
CA SER A 294 -10.26 24.64 -2.53
C SER A 294 -9.55 24.04 -1.31
N SER A 295 -9.68 24.69 -0.15
CA SER A 295 -9.18 24.12 1.11
C SER A 295 -9.85 22.77 1.43
N GLU A 296 -11.13 22.64 1.06
CA GLU A 296 -11.90 21.40 1.22
C GLU A 296 -11.30 20.27 0.40
N THR A 297 -10.98 20.51 -0.88
CA THR A 297 -10.39 19.45 -1.73
C THR A 297 -9.00 19.03 -1.23
N LEU A 298 -8.18 19.96 -0.75
CA LEU A 298 -6.87 19.66 -0.16
C LEU A 298 -7.02 18.70 1.04
N VAL A 299 -7.92 19.02 1.97
CA VAL A 299 -8.14 18.19 3.18
C VAL A 299 -8.79 16.85 2.83
N TYR A 300 -9.70 16.82 1.85
CA TYR A 300 -10.26 15.57 1.33
C TYR A 300 -9.19 14.62 0.80
N PHE A 301 -8.32 15.09 -0.12
CA PHE A 301 -7.29 14.21 -0.69
C PHE A 301 -6.21 13.85 0.32
N TRP A 302 -5.95 14.72 1.30
CA TRP A 302 -5.09 14.40 2.44
C TRP A 302 -5.68 13.23 3.22
N ASN A 303 -6.95 13.34 3.62
CA ASN A 303 -7.64 12.28 4.37
C ASN A 303 -7.75 10.99 3.56
N PHE A 304 -8.10 11.07 2.27
CA PHE A 304 -8.20 9.92 1.37
C PHE A 304 -6.87 9.17 1.23
N TRP A 305 -5.75 9.88 1.11
CA TRP A 305 -4.42 9.28 1.04
C TRP A 305 -3.95 8.75 2.40
N LYS A 306 -4.12 9.55 3.47
CA LYS A 306 -3.83 9.20 4.86
C LYS A 306 -4.52 7.90 5.26
N ASP A 307 -5.81 7.74 4.98
CA ASP A 307 -6.58 6.55 5.35
C ASP A 307 -6.05 5.28 4.67
N LYS A 308 -5.48 5.39 3.46
CA LYS A 308 -4.82 4.26 2.78
C LYS A 308 -3.46 3.93 3.41
N ILE A 309 -2.71 4.94 3.84
CA ILE A 309 -1.49 4.74 4.63
C ILE A 309 -1.80 4.01 5.94
N LEU A 310 -2.90 4.39 6.62
CA LEU A 310 -3.32 3.71 7.85
C LEU A 310 -3.60 2.23 7.63
N LYS A 311 -4.22 1.85 6.50
CA LYS A 311 -4.41 0.44 6.12
C LYS A 311 -3.09 -0.31 5.86
N ILE A 312 -2.04 0.39 5.42
CA ILE A 312 -0.69 -0.20 5.34
C ILE A 312 -0.14 -0.45 6.74
N PHE A 313 -0.32 0.48 7.68
CA PHE A 313 0.10 0.24 9.07
C PHE A 313 -0.65 -0.91 9.73
N GLU A 314 -1.95 -1.04 9.50
CA GLU A 314 -2.74 -2.20 9.96
C GLU A 314 -2.17 -3.52 9.42
N TYR A 315 -1.80 -3.57 8.13
CA TYR A 315 -1.12 -4.72 7.56
C TYR A 315 0.22 -4.99 8.26
N LEU A 316 1.05 -3.96 8.47
CA LEU A 316 2.37 -4.10 9.08
C LEU A 316 2.30 -4.55 10.55
N GLU A 317 1.26 -4.17 11.30
CA GLU A 317 1.01 -4.64 12.68
C GLU A 317 0.67 -6.15 12.72
N HIS A 318 0.12 -6.71 11.65
CA HIS A 318 -0.32 -8.10 11.57
C HIS A 318 0.51 -8.98 10.62
N ALA A 319 1.58 -8.43 10.02
CA ALA A 319 2.37 -9.10 9.00
C ALA A 319 2.94 -10.46 9.44
N GLU A 320 3.16 -10.62 10.75
CA GLU A 320 3.67 -11.85 11.37
C GLU A 320 2.60 -12.93 11.56
N ASN A 321 1.33 -12.54 11.76
CA ASN A 321 0.28 -13.44 12.24
C ASN A 321 -0.55 -14.13 11.14
N GLN A 322 -0.30 -13.86 9.85
CA GLN A 322 -0.94 -14.47 8.67
C GLN A 322 -2.49 -14.45 8.57
N TYR A 323 -3.22 -14.09 9.63
CA TYR A 323 -4.67 -13.93 9.68
C TYR A 323 -5.08 -12.48 9.39
N GLY A 324 -4.87 -12.04 8.15
CA GLY A 324 -5.37 -10.75 7.66
C GLY A 324 -6.70 -10.90 6.93
N THR A 325 -7.58 -9.89 7.01
CA THR A 325 -8.74 -9.76 6.13
C THR A 325 -8.29 -9.59 4.67
N ASN A 326 -9.14 -9.91 3.69
CA ASN A 326 -8.80 -9.73 2.26
C ASN A 326 -8.38 -8.30 1.90
N ASP A 327 -8.91 -7.29 2.59
CA ASP A 327 -8.53 -5.88 2.38
C ASP A 327 -7.11 -5.60 2.90
N SER A 328 -6.75 -6.08 4.10
CA SER A 328 -5.39 -5.91 4.64
C SER A 328 -4.32 -6.50 3.72
N ARG A 329 -4.64 -7.60 3.01
CA ARG A 329 -3.73 -8.24 2.04
C ARG A 329 -3.39 -7.32 0.87
N ARG A 330 -4.37 -6.59 0.32
CA ARG A 330 -4.15 -5.69 -0.83
C ARG A 330 -3.19 -4.55 -0.52
N TYR A 331 -3.32 -3.94 0.66
CA TYR A 331 -2.40 -2.89 1.12
C TYR A 331 -1.02 -3.46 1.46
N GLY A 332 -0.95 -4.70 1.94
CA GLY A 332 0.29 -5.44 2.09
C GLY A 332 1.03 -5.69 0.77
N ASP A 333 0.31 -6.18 -0.24
CA ASP A 333 0.86 -6.39 -1.59
C ASP A 333 1.31 -5.07 -2.21
N PHE A 334 0.53 -3.99 -2.04
CA PHE A 334 0.96 -2.65 -2.43
C PHE A 334 2.25 -2.23 -1.73
N CYS A 335 2.33 -2.39 -0.41
CA CYS A 335 3.51 -2.04 0.38
C CYS A 335 4.74 -2.83 -0.08
N LEU A 336 4.63 -4.15 -0.23
CA LEU A 336 5.70 -4.99 -0.75
C LEU A 336 6.17 -4.52 -2.13
N ASN A 337 5.22 -4.30 -3.04
CA ASN A 337 5.51 -3.83 -4.39
C ASN A 337 6.16 -2.43 -4.40
N TYR A 338 5.74 -1.54 -3.49
CA TYR A 338 6.32 -0.20 -3.32
C TYR A 338 7.81 -0.27 -3.03
N PHE A 339 8.25 -1.22 -2.20
CA PHE A 339 9.67 -1.42 -1.85
C PHE A 339 10.43 -2.33 -2.82
N GLY A 340 9.79 -2.82 -3.88
CA GLY A 340 10.41 -3.80 -4.79
C GLY A 340 10.65 -5.15 -4.11
N VAL A 341 9.78 -5.52 -3.16
CA VAL A 341 9.85 -6.77 -2.42
C VAL A 341 8.77 -7.72 -2.94
N TRP A 342 9.12 -8.98 -3.15
CA TRP A 342 8.19 -10.02 -3.53
C TRP A 342 8.19 -11.16 -2.55
N ARG A 343 6.99 -11.62 -2.22
CA ARG A 343 6.76 -12.76 -1.33
C ARG A 343 6.76 -14.05 -2.15
N GLN A 344 7.78 -14.88 -1.97
CA GLN A 344 7.84 -16.23 -2.51
C GLN A 344 7.49 -17.26 -1.42
N PHE A 345 6.65 -18.24 -1.74
CA PHE A 345 6.32 -19.32 -0.83
C PHE A 345 7.18 -20.55 -1.14
N ASN A 346 8.15 -20.86 -0.28
CA ASN A 346 8.86 -22.14 -0.31
C ASN A 346 8.49 -22.96 0.92
N ASN A 347 7.65 -23.97 0.72
CA ASN A 347 7.42 -25.14 1.60
C ASN A 347 7.22 -24.90 3.11
N LEU A 348 6.87 -23.68 3.56
CA LEU A 348 6.15 -23.30 4.80
C LEU A 348 6.43 -21.83 5.21
N ASN A 349 7.56 -21.23 4.80
CA ASN A 349 7.93 -19.85 5.15
C ASN A 349 8.07 -18.95 3.91
N PRO A 350 7.51 -17.72 3.94
CA PRO A 350 7.69 -16.78 2.85
C PRO A 350 9.13 -16.23 2.81
N ILE A 351 9.78 -16.33 1.66
CA ILE A 351 11.05 -15.65 1.36
C ILE A 351 10.71 -14.34 0.67
N TYR A 352 11.28 -13.23 1.16
CA TYR A 352 11.07 -11.90 0.60
C TYR A 352 12.26 -11.54 -0.29
N LEU A 353 12.09 -11.70 -1.61
CA LEU A 353 13.09 -11.37 -2.61
C LEU A 353 13.06 -9.87 -2.93
N LEU A 354 14.23 -9.29 -3.16
CA LEU A 354 14.41 -7.84 -3.32
C LEU A 354 14.96 -7.50 -4.70
N ASN A 355 14.55 -6.35 -5.23
CA ASN A 355 15.34 -5.67 -6.26
C ASN A 355 16.66 -5.19 -5.64
N SER A 356 17.78 -5.80 -6.05
CA SER A 356 19.13 -5.52 -5.52
C SER A 356 19.54 -4.06 -5.65
N ASP A 357 18.96 -3.35 -6.61
CA ASP A 357 19.37 -2.01 -7.00
C ASP A 357 18.55 -0.92 -6.28
N ALA A 358 17.62 -1.31 -5.41
CA ALA A 358 16.75 -0.38 -4.70
C ALA A 358 17.55 0.46 -3.68
N GLU A 359 17.52 1.78 -3.83
CA GLU A 359 18.33 2.72 -3.04
C GLU A 359 18.08 2.61 -1.52
N TRP A 360 16.86 2.27 -1.10
CA TRP A 360 16.54 2.10 0.32
C TRP A 360 17.32 0.97 0.99
N LEU A 361 17.78 -0.04 0.23
CA LEU A 361 18.62 -1.12 0.75
C LEU A 361 19.99 -0.63 1.19
N ARG A 362 20.52 0.45 0.61
CA ARG A 362 21.80 1.04 1.04
C ARG A 362 21.75 1.61 2.45
N LYS A 363 20.55 1.92 2.95
CA LYS A 363 20.32 2.41 4.31
C LYS A 363 20.26 1.28 5.35
N LEU A 364 20.13 0.03 4.92
CA LEU A 364 20.20 -1.13 5.80
C LEU A 364 21.67 -1.52 6.00
N GLU A 365 22.10 -1.75 7.24
CA GLU A 365 23.44 -2.25 7.50
C GLU A 365 23.66 -3.62 6.81
N ASN A 366 24.82 -3.82 6.18
CA ASN A 366 25.18 -5.00 5.38
C ASN A 366 25.02 -6.37 6.07
N LYS A 367 24.77 -6.42 7.38
CA LYS A 367 24.59 -7.63 8.19
C LYS A 367 23.23 -8.32 8.00
N HIS A 368 22.30 -7.68 7.27
CA HIS A 368 20.89 -8.05 7.26
C HIS A 368 20.38 -8.60 5.93
N VAL A 369 21.24 -8.68 4.93
CA VAL A 369 20.91 -9.15 3.59
C VAL A 369 21.67 -10.43 3.32
N CYS A 370 20.95 -11.55 3.18
CA CYS A 370 21.56 -12.80 2.70
C CYS A 370 21.83 -12.65 1.20
N ARG A 371 23.11 -12.46 0.84
CA ARG A 371 23.58 -12.51 -0.55
C ARG A 371 24.04 -13.93 -0.86
N ASN A 372 23.16 -14.75 -1.41
CA ASN A 372 23.63 -15.84 -2.25
C ASN A 372 23.94 -15.24 -3.63
N GLN A 373 24.91 -15.79 -4.35
CA GLN A 373 25.63 -15.18 -5.49
C GLN A 373 24.75 -14.54 -6.62
N LYS A 374 23.42 -14.68 -6.60
CA LYS A 374 22.43 -14.01 -7.47
C LYS A 374 21.12 -13.54 -6.79
N GLN A 375 20.89 -13.76 -5.49
CA GLN A 375 19.63 -13.44 -4.80
C GLN A 375 19.86 -12.58 -3.56
N VAL A 376 19.00 -11.58 -3.38
CA VAL A 376 18.98 -10.68 -2.22
C VAL A 376 17.66 -10.91 -1.50
N SER A 377 17.70 -11.39 -0.25
CA SER A 377 16.52 -11.59 0.58
C SER A 377 16.58 -10.80 1.89
N ILE A 378 15.42 -10.48 2.44
CA ILE A 378 15.24 -9.80 3.74
C ILE A 378 14.30 -10.59 4.63
N SER A 379 14.53 -10.53 5.94
CA SER A 379 13.58 -11.07 6.91
C SER A 379 12.32 -10.19 7.00
N ILE A 380 11.17 -10.79 7.31
CA ILE A 380 9.91 -10.04 7.43
C ILE A 380 10.00 -8.93 8.50
N HIS A 381 10.66 -9.17 9.64
CA HIS A 381 10.80 -8.18 10.69
C HIS A 381 11.59 -6.94 10.23
N GLN A 382 12.67 -7.14 9.47
CA GLN A 382 13.47 -6.03 8.93
C GLN A 382 12.70 -5.26 7.87
N PHE A 383 11.96 -5.96 7.00
CA PHE A 383 11.07 -5.31 6.04
C PHE A 383 10.01 -4.46 6.76
N VAL A 384 9.33 -5.04 7.76
CA VAL A 384 8.29 -4.34 8.53
C VAL A 384 8.87 -3.11 9.22
N SER A 385 10.05 -3.22 9.82
CA SER A 385 10.73 -2.08 10.46
C SER A 385 11.06 -0.97 9.46
N ALA A 386 11.66 -1.32 8.32
CA ALA A 386 12.01 -0.35 7.27
C ALA A 386 10.77 0.31 6.65
N ALA A 387 9.76 -0.48 6.32
CA ALA A 387 8.49 -0.01 5.77
C ALA A 387 7.77 0.93 6.75
N ARG A 388 7.70 0.56 8.04
CA ARG A 388 7.10 1.40 9.08
C ARG A 388 7.83 2.72 9.21
N SER A 389 9.16 2.69 9.29
CA SER A 389 9.97 3.91 9.38
C SER A 389 9.75 4.84 8.18
N TYR A 390 9.69 4.29 6.97
CA TYR A 390 9.44 5.06 5.76
C TYR A 390 8.04 5.69 5.77
N TRP A 391 7.00 4.89 5.98
CA TRP A 391 5.62 5.39 5.93
C TRP A 391 5.33 6.38 7.06
N CYS A 392 5.94 6.23 8.24
CA CYS A 392 5.88 7.24 9.29
C CYS A 392 6.53 8.56 8.85
N SER A 393 7.73 8.49 8.27
CA SER A 393 8.42 9.67 7.75
C SER A 393 7.63 10.36 6.63
N GLU A 394 7.06 9.59 5.70
CA GLU A 394 6.30 10.12 4.57
C GLU A 394 4.97 10.72 5.04
N LEU A 395 4.21 10.03 5.90
CA LEU A 395 2.97 10.56 6.47
C LEU A 395 3.20 11.89 7.20
N PHE A 396 4.25 11.95 8.01
CA PHE A 396 4.60 13.17 8.74
C PHE A 396 5.03 14.31 7.79
N SER A 397 5.92 14.02 6.84
CA SER A 397 6.44 14.99 5.88
C SER A 397 5.32 15.62 5.04
N VAL A 398 4.43 14.77 4.49
CA VAL A 398 3.27 15.22 3.69
C VAL A 398 2.29 16.00 4.55
N GLY A 399 1.98 15.51 5.75
CA GLY A 399 1.11 16.21 6.68
C GLY A 399 1.62 17.61 7.04
N LEU A 400 2.93 17.75 7.24
CA LEU A 400 3.56 19.04 7.49
C LEU A 400 3.49 19.98 6.27
N GLN A 401 3.62 19.44 5.05
CA GLN A 401 3.45 20.22 3.82
C GLN A 401 2.00 20.70 3.66
N VAL A 402 1.01 19.84 3.94
CA VAL A 402 -0.41 20.20 3.96
C VAL A 402 -0.68 21.29 4.98
N LEU A 403 -0.16 21.16 6.21
CA LEU A 403 -0.29 22.19 7.25
C LEU A 403 0.29 23.54 6.83
N LYS A 404 1.47 23.55 6.21
CA LYS A 404 2.08 24.78 5.69
C LYS A 404 1.22 25.40 4.59
N MET A 405 0.63 24.60 3.70
CA MET A 405 -0.26 25.10 2.67
C MET A 405 -1.57 25.67 3.26
N LEU A 406 -2.13 25.02 4.28
CA LEU A 406 -3.29 25.53 5.01
C LEU A 406 -2.99 26.80 5.80
N GLU A 407 -1.80 26.92 6.42
CA GLU A 407 -1.34 28.16 7.07
C GLU A 407 -1.20 29.30 6.06
N LEU A 408 -0.72 29.01 4.84
CA LEU A 408 -0.66 29.98 3.75
C LEU A 408 -2.05 30.43 3.30
N LEU A 409 -3.00 29.49 3.16
CA LEU A 409 -4.40 29.79 2.84
C LEU A 409 -5.05 30.65 3.92
N TYR A 410 -4.86 30.31 5.20
CA TYR A 410 -5.33 31.13 6.33
C TYR A 410 -4.75 32.54 6.30
N ASN A 411 -3.43 32.69 6.10
CA ASN A 411 -2.80 34.01 6.02
C ASN A 411 -3.33 34.83 4.84
N PHE A 412 -3.62 34.19 3.72
CA PHE A 412 -4.23 34.83 2.56
C PHE A 412 -5.66 35.29 2.85
N SER A 413 -6.49 34.46 3.49
CA SER A 413 -7.86 34.82 3.87
C SER A 413 -7.90 35.94 4.90
N HIS A 414 -6.93 35.97 5.81
CA HIS A 414 -6.78 37.04 6.79
C HIS A 414 -6.37 38.37 6.14
N ARG A 415 -5.33 38.37 5.30
CA ARG A 415 -4.79 39.59 4.67
C ARG A 415 -5.75 40.26 3.69
N ASN A 416 -6.54 39.46 2.97
CA ASN A 416 -7.51 39.96 2.01
C ASN A 416 -8.90 40.18 2.62
N SER A 417 -9.03 40.07 3.95
CA SER A 417 -10.29 40.27 4.68
C SER A 417 -11.45 39.45 4.09
N LEU A 418 -11.18 38.18 3.75
CA LEU A 418 -12.24 37.24 3.38
C LEU A 418 -13.17 37.02 4.58
N SER A 419 -14.33 36.39 4.34
CA SER A 419 -15.34 36.16 5.37
C SER A 419 -14.77 35.49 6.63
N SER A 420 -15.35 35.80 7.79
CA SER A 420 -15.03 35.14 9.06
C SER A 420 -15.23 33.62 8.98
N PHE A 421 -16.15 33.17 8.11
CA PHE A 421 -16.33 31.76 7.79
C PHE A 421 -15.08 31.15 7.14
N ASN A 422 -14.54 31.73 6.08
CA ASN A 422 -13.32 31.21 5.43
C ASN A 422 -12.12 31.17 6.38
N GLN A 423 -11.99 32.19 7.22
CA GLN A 423 -10.92 32.28 8.21
C GLN A 423 -11.06 31.20 9.30
N SER A 424 -12.25 31.06 9.88
CA SER A 424 -12.54 30.03 10.87
C SER A 424 -12.41 28.62 10.27
N ARG A 425 -12.92 28.39 9.05
CA ARG A 425 -12.82 27.10 8.36
C ARG A 425 -11.38 26.69 8.09
N SER A 426 -10.53 27.63 7.66
CA SER A 426 -9.09 27.37 7.48
C SER A 426 -8.42 26.93 8.79
N LEU A 427 -8.75 27.57 9.91
CA LEU A 427 -8.22 27.20 11.22
C LEU A 427 -8.74 25.83 11.70
N THR A 428 -9.99 25.49 11.41
CA THR A 428 -10.54 24.14 11.66
C THR A 428 -9.75 23.07 10.91
N HIS A 429 -9.45 23.31 9.63
CA HIS A 429 -8.64 22.40 8.80
C HIS A 429 -7.21 22.23 9.33
N ILE A 430 -6.55 23.34 9.71
CA ILE A 430 -5.23 23.30 10.34
C ILE A 430 -5.26 22.46 11.62
N TYR A 431 -6.26 22.67 12.47
CA TYR A 431 -6.41 21.92 13.71
C TYR A 431 -6.66 20.44 13.47
N GLU A 432 -7.51 20.06 12.52
CA GLU A 432 -7.81 18.67 12.17
C GLU A 432 -6.53 17.91 11.80
N VAL A 433 -5.74 18.46 10.88
CA VAL A 433 -4.51 17.81 10.39
C VAL A 433 -3.45 17.78 11.49
N ALA A 434 -3.24 18.87 12.22
CA ALA A 434 -2.24 18.94 13.29
C ALA A 434 -2.58 17.98 14.44
N SER A 435 -3.84 17.95 14.87
CA SER A 435 -4.32 17.06 15.93
C SER A 435 -4.20 15.60 15.55
N PHE A 436 -4.50 15.25 14.30
CA PHE A 436 -4.27 13.88 13.82
C PHE A 436 -2.79 13.48 13.91
N LEU A 437 -1.89 14.35 13.45
CA LEU A 437 -0.45 14.05 13.46
C LEU A 437 0.11 13.93 14.88
N LEU A 438 -0.35 14.77 15.81
CA LEU A 438 0.04 14.72 17.24
C LEU A 438 -0.47 13.46 17.94
N ASN A 439 -1.72 13.09 17.70
CA ASN A 439 -2.37 11.95 18.38
C ASN A 439 -2.12 10.60 17.69
N SER A 440 -1.38 10.59 16.58
CA SER A 440 -1.10 9.37 15.83
C SER A 440 -0.15 8.46 16.59
N LYS A 441 -0.62 7.26 16.95
CA LYS A 441 0.20 6.20 17.58
C LYS A 441 1.42 5.78 16.75
N PHE A 442 1.49 6.17 15.48
CA PHE A 442 2.56 5.82 14.57
C PHE A 442 3.70 6.85 14.53
N LEU A 443 3.46 8.09 14.97
CA LEU A 443 4.38 9.22 14.82
C LEU A 443 5.01 9.63 16.16
N ASN A 444 5.91 8.81 16.70
CA ASN A 444 6.61 9.13 17.95
C ASN A 444 7.87 9.97 17.69
N SER A 445 7.76 11.30 17.79
CA SER A 445 8.94 12.19 17.81
C SER A 445 8.69 13.45 18.64
N GLN A 446 9.43 13.59 19.74
CA GLN A 446 9.37 14.74 20.65
C GLN A 446 9.73 16.08 19.96
N HIS A 447 10.55 16.06 18.90
CA HIS A 447 10.92 17.28 18.16
C HIS A 447 9.83 17.70 17.18
N ALA A 448 9.15 16.75 16.56
CA ALA A 448 8.00 17.00 15.69
C ALA A 448 6.81 17.60 16.46
N GLU A 449 6.66 17.21 17.73
CA GLU A 449 5.60 17.70 18.61
C GLU A 449 5.60 19.22 18.73
N LYS A 450 6.77 19.84 18.93
CA LYS A 450 6.88 21.30 19.05
C LYS A 450 6.44 22.03 17.78
N ASP A 451 6.85 21.54 16.61
CA ASP A 451 6.49 22.14 15.32
C ASP A 451 5.00 21.99 15.04
N LEU A 452 4.40 20.84 15.38
CA LEU A 452 2.96 20.61 15.24
C LEU A 452 2.13 21.44 16.23
N MET A 453 2.59 21.60 17.47
CA MET A 453 1.92 22.43 18.48
C MET A 453 1.84 23.90 18.06
N LYS A 454 2.76 24.40 17.22
CA LYS A 454 2.64 25.74 16.62
C LYS A 454 1.32 25.89 15.85
N PHE A 455 0.92 24.87 15.08
CA PHE A 455 -0.30 24.90 14.29
C PHE A 455 -1.56 24.78 15.14
N VAL A 456 -1.53 23.93 16.17
CA VAL A 456 -2.63 23.85 17.16
C VAL A 456 -2.81 25.20 17.85
N ASN A 457 -1.73 25.79 18.37
CA ASN A 457 -1.77 27.10 19.03
C ASN A 457 -2.24 28.21 18.09
N LEU A 458 -1.87 28.17 16.81
CA LEU A 458 -2.37 29.11 15.80
C LEU A 458 -3.89 29.01 15.67
N SER A 459 -4.42 27.80 15.54
CA SER A 459 -5.87 27.55 15.48
C SER A 459 -6.56 27.99 16.76
N THR A 460 -6.14 27.50 17.93
CA THR A 460 -6.77 27.79 19.23
C THR A 460 -6.81 29.29 19.52
N LYS A 461 -5.69 30.00 19.29
CA LYS A 461 -5.59 31.44 19.57
C LYS A 461 -6.57 32.29 18.75
N HIS A 462 -6.76 31.97 17.48
CA HIS A 462 -7.49 32.84 16.54
C HIS A 462 -8.92 32.39 16.26
N PHE A 463 -9.23 31.10 16.44
CA PHE A 463 -10.51 30.53 16.02
C PHE A 463 -11.71 31.19 16.69
N PHE A 464 -11.66 31.41 18.01
CA PHE A 464 -12.76 32.01 18.77
C PHE A 464 -13.21 33.36 18.20
N GLY A 465 -12.26 34.24 17.83
CA GLY A 465 -12.58 35.57 17.33
C GLY A 465 -13.27 35.58 15.96
N TYR A 466 -13.05 34.54 15.16
CA TYR A 466 -13.70 34.40 13.85
C TYR A 466 -15.01 33.65 13.93
N ILE A 467 -15.12 32.63 14.79
CA ILE A 467 -16.34 31.82 14.92
C ILE A 467 -17.43 32.53 15.75
N PHE A 468 -17.03 33.45 16.62
CA PHE A 468 -17.88 34.38 17.37
C PHE A 468 -17.45 35.83 17.08
N PRO A 469 -17.67 36.34 15.87
CA PRO A 469 -17.34 37.73 15.54
C PRO A 469 -18.16 38.70 16.40
N LEU A 470 -17.61 39.89 16.64
CA LEU A 470 -18.27 40.94 17.43
C LEU A 470 -19.62 41.38 16.83
N ASP A 471 -19.74 41.30 15.50
CA ASP A 471 -21.04 41.45 14.84
C ASP A 471 -21.84 40.17 15.00
N TRP A 472 -22.84 40.21 15.89
CA TRP A 472 -23.72 39.08 16.15
C TRP A 472 -24.46 38.59 14.90
N ARG A 473 -24.70 39.47 13.91
CA ARG A 473 -25.37 39.08 12.66
C ARG A 473 -24.50 38.11 11.85
N GLU A 474 -23.20 38.37 11.82
CA GLU A 474 -22.22 37.47 11.21
C GLU A 474 -22.12 36.17 11.98
N SER A 475 -22.13 36.23 13.32
CA SER A 475 -22.11 35.04 14.18
C SER A 475 -23.33 34.14 13.98
N LEU A 476 -24.50 34.72 13.67
CA LEU A 476 -25.77 34.00 13.47
C LEU A 476 -26.03 33.58 12.01
N ARG A 477 -25.07 33.77 11.10
CA ARG A 477 -25.19 33.20 9.75
C ARG A 477 -25.24 31.68 9.80
N GLU A 478 -25.99 31.08 8.89
CA GLU A 478 -26.20 29.64 8.80
C GLU A 478 -24.89 28.87 8.71
N ASN A 479 -23.98 29.29 7.82
CA ASN A 479 -22.66 28.69 7.67
C ASN A 479 -21.83 28.67 8.98
N MET A 480 -21.91 29.73 9.79
CA MET A 480 -21.22 29.83 11.08
C MET A 480 -21.85 28.92 12.14
N ILE A 481 -23.18 28.83 12.16
CA ILE A 481 -23.92 27.91 13.03
C ILE A 481 -23.53 26.48 12.68
N SER A 482 -23.64 26.09 11.40
CA SER A 482 -23.29 24.75 10.96
C SER A 482 -21.81 24.42 11.23
N LEU A 483 -20.89 25.38 11.06
CA LEU A 483 -19.48 25.16 11.38
C LEU A 483 -19.26 24.89 12.88
N ARG A 484 -19.95 25.62 13.79
CA ARG A 484 -19.89 25.36 15.24
C ARG A 484 -20.42 23.98 15.61
N GLU A 485 -21.36 23.45 14.83
CA GLU A 485 -21.92 22.13 15.05
C GLU A 485 -20.99 20.98 14.60
N THR A 486 -19.94 21.26 13.82
CA THR A 486 -19.00 20.21 13.41
C THR A 486 -18.18 19.68 14.59
N GLU A 487 -17.87 18.38 14.58
CA GLU A 487 -17.10 17.73 15.65
C GLU A 487 -15.72 18.37 15.85
N ILE A 488 -15.04 18.71 14.75
CA ILE A 488 -13.70 19.32 14.79
C ILE A 488 -13.76 20.72 15.41
N SER A 489 -14.77 21.52 15.06
CA SER A 489 -14.99 22.85 15.66
C SER A 489 -15.25 22.76 17.16
N ARG A 490 -16.09 21.81 17.60
CA ARG A 490 -16.32 21.60 19.04
C ARG A 490 -15.05 21.22 19.78
N LYS A 491 -14.26 20.27 19.24
CA LYS A 491 -12.96 19.88 19.81
C LYS A 491 -11.97 21.06 19.88
N LEU A 492 -11.97 21.93 18.87
CA LEU A 492 -11.12 23.12 18.87
C LEU A 492 -11.59 24.14 19.91
N LEU A 493 -12.90 24.33 20.09
CA LEU A 493 -13.46 25.19 21.14
C LEU A 493 -13.22 24.64 22.55
N GLU A 494 -13.24 23.32 22.71
CA GLU A 494 -12.80 22.65 23.94
C GLU A 494 -11.34 22.96 24.27
N GLU A 495 -10.45 22.96 23.28
CA GLU A 495 -9.06 23.41 23.48
C GLU A 495 -8.95 24.90 23.85
N VAL A 496 -9.80 25.77 23.27
CA VAL A 496 -9.87 27.19 23.68
C VAL A 496 -10.28 27.32 25.16
N ILE A 497 -11.17 26.46 25.64
CA ILE A 497 -11.57 26.41 27.05
C ILE A 497 -10.41 25.88 27.90
N LEU A 498 -9.67 24.85 27.47
CA LEU A 498 -8.48 24.36 28.19
C LEU A 498 -7.42 25.45 28.34
N GLU A 499 -7.12 26.21 27.28
CA GLU A 499 -6.16 27.31 27.35
C GLU A 499 -6.61 28.40 28.34
N SER A 500 -7.92 28.68 28.39
CA SER A 500 -8.49 29.67 29.30
C SER A 500 -8.51 29.19 30.76
N THR A 501 -8.75 27.89 31.00
CA THR A 501 -8.86 27.29 32.34
C THR A 501 -7.51 26.80 32.90
N GLY A 502 -6.53 26.53 32.05
CA GLY A 502 -5.20 26.03 32.41
C GLY A 502 -4.19 27.12 32.81
N SER A 503 -4.61 28.39 32.84
CA SER A 503 -3.76 29.50 33.27
C SER A 503 -3.39 29.37 34.76
N LYS A 504 -2.24 29.91 35.17
CA LYS A 504 -1.69 29.81 36.56
C LYS A 504 -2.64 30.35 37.66
N CYS A 505 -3.69 31.05 37.27
CA CYS A 505 -4.73 31.55 38.16
C CYS A 505 -5.90 30.56 38.04
N ASN A 506 -6.20 29.81 39.10
CA ASN A 506 -7.33 28.87 39.18
C ASN A 506 -8.72 29.57 39.13
N SER A 507 -8.81 30.73 38.49
CA SER A 507 -9.99 31.60 38.39
C SER A 507 -10.03 32.25 37.01
N LEU A 508 -11.11 32.05 36.28
CA LEU A 508 -11.35 32.73 34.99
C LEU A 508 -11.59 34.22 35.21
N SER A 509 -11.08 35.09 34.35
CA SER A 509 -11.48 36.50 34.27
C SER A 509 -12.88 36.66 33.66
N TYR A 510 -13.58 37.77 33.93
CA TYR A 510 -14.90 38.02 33.33
C TYR A 510 -14.92 37.91 31.80
N GLY A 511 -13.84 38.30 31.12
CA GLY A 511 -13.70 38.13 29.67
C GLY A 511 -13.64 36.65 29.26
N GLU A 512 -12.87 35.83 29.97
CA GLU A 512 -12.80 34.38 29.73
C GLU A 512 -14.11 33.68 30.07
N ILE A 513 -14.80 34.09 31.14
CA ILE A 513 -16.13 33.59 31.49
C ILE A 513 -17.12 33.88 30.35
N GLY A 514 -17.11 35.10 29.80
CA GLY A 514 -17.93 35.46 28.64
C GLY A 514 -17.65 34.58 27.42
N LYS A 515 -16.38 34.27 27.12
CA LYS A 515 -16.01 33.35 26.03
C LYS A 515 -16.58 31.95 26.27
N VAL A 516 -16.38 31.38 27.46
CA VAL A 516 -16.88 30.05 27.83
C VAL A 516 -18.41 29.99 27.71
N ALA A 517 -19.11 31.02 28.19
CA ALA A 517 -20.56 31.11 28.08
C ALA A 517 -21.02 31.14 26.61
N LEU A 518 -20.36 31.91 25.75
CA LEU A 518 -20.67 31.97 24.31
C LEU A 518 -20.44 30.62 23.62
N ILE A 519 -19.39 29.88 23.97
CA ILE A 519 -19.13 28.55 23.43
C ILE A 519 -20.26 27.59 23.80
N ILE A 520 -20.65 27.54 25.08
CA ILE A 520 -21.73 26.65 25.56
C ILE A 520 -23.07 27.00 24.89
N LEU A 521 -23.36 28.29 24.71
CA LEU A 521 -24.58 28.74 24.06
C LEU A 521 -24.58 28.41 22.55
N GLY A 522 -23.47 28.68 21.86
CA GLY A 522 -23.40 28.67 20.41
C GLY A 522 -22.97 27.36 19.75
N SER A 523 -22.40 26.40 20.49
CA SER A 523 -21.81 25.17 19.93
C SER A 523 -22.38 23.86 20.50
N GLY A 524 -23.32 23.93 21.45
CA GLY A 524 -23.96 22.75 22.04
C GLY A 524 -23.43 22.39 23.44
N GLU A 525 -23.69 21.16 23.88
CA GLU A 525 -23.27 20.67 25.20
C GLU A 525 -21.80 20.24 25.18
N LEU A 526 -21.04 20.65 26.21
CA LEU A 526 -19.66 20.21 26.45
C LEU A 526 -19.62 18.87 27.19
N THR A 527 -18.48 18.16 27.18
CA THR A 527 -18.36 16.95 28.01
C THR A 527 -18.44 17.27 29.51
N THR A 528 -18.85 16.29 30.31
CA THR A 528 -18.97 16.42 31.77
C THR A 528 -17.64 16.79 32.44
N GLU A 529 -16.52 16.35 31.88
CA GLU A 529 -15.17 16.70 32.32
C GLU A 529 -14.91 18.22 32.20
N PHE A 530 -15.29 18.81 31.06
CA PHE A 530 -15.14 20.24 30.81
C PHE A 530 -15.98 21.09 31.75
N TYR A 531 -17.23 20.69 32.01
CA TYR A 531 -18.05 21.35 33.02
C TYR A 531 -17.42 21.32 34.41
N GLY A 532 -16.81 20.19 34.80
CA GLY A 532 -16.07 20.07 36.06
C GLY A 532 -14.97 21.12 36.19
N LYS A 533 -14.07 21.21 35.20
CA LYS A 533 -12.97 22.19 35.15
C LYS A 533 -13.48 23.64 35.20
N ILE A 534 -14.55 23.95 34.44
CA ILE A 534 -15.17 25.28 34.44
C ILE A 534 -15.71 25.63 35.83
N PHE A 535 -16.36 24.70 36.52
CA PHE A 535 -16.94 24.95 37.84
C PHE A 535 -15.90 25.15 38.96
N GLU A 536 -14.73 24.51 38.84
CA GLU A 536 -13.58 24.76 39.71
C GLU A 536 -13.06 26.20 39.52
N CYS A 537 -12.94 26.65 38.27
CA CYS A 537 -12.44 27.98 37.95
C CYS A 537 -13.44 29.13 38.23
N LEU A 538 -14.69 28.79 38.54
CA LEU A 538 -15.77 29.74 38.86
C LEU A 538 -16.14 29.77 40.35
N HIS A 539 -15.35 29.15 41.23
CA HIS A 539 -15.64 29.13 42.67
C HIS A 539 -15.80 30.54 43.29
N TRP A 540 -15.08 31.52 42.74
CA TRP A 540 -15.11 32.92 43.20
C TRP A 540 -16.34 33.69 42.70
N ASN A 541 -17.01 33.23 41.64
CA ASN A 541 -18.14 33.92 41.02
C ASN A 541 -19.41 33.06 41.01
N ARG A 542 -20.25 33.24 42.03
CA ARG A 542 -21.48 32.45 42.23
C ARG A 542 -22.53 32.71 41.15
N ALA A 543 -22.64 33.95 40.66
CA ALA A 543 -23.66 34.31 39.67
C ALA A 543 -23.40 33.60 38.33
N TRP A 544 -22.16 33.68 37.82
CA TRP A 544 -21.74 32.97 36.61
C TRP A 544 -21.75 31.45 36.77
N LYS A 545 -21.33 30.92 37.93
CA LYS A 545 -21.42 29.49 38.22
C LYS A 545 -22.86 28.99 38.14
N ASN A 546 -23.80 29.70 38.76
CA ASN A 546 -25.22 29.36 38.73
C ASN A 546 -25.76 29.40 37.29
N PHE A 547 -25.41 30.41 36.51
CA PHE A 547 -25.83 30.50 35.11
C PHE A 547 -25.38 29.28 34.30
N ILE A 548 -24.10 28.91 34.35
CA ILE A 548 -23.57 27.75 33.61
C ILE A 548 -24.19 26.42 34.07
N VAL A 549 -24.44 26.24 35.38
CA VAL A 549 -25.14 25.05 35.89
C VAL A 549 -26.52 24.93 35.25
N ASN A 550 -27.25 26.04 35.11
CA ASN A 550 -28.57 26.02 34.48
C ASN A 550 -28.51 25.75 32.98
N LEU A 551 -27.50 26.27 32.28
CA LEU A 551 -27.27 25.92 30.87
C LEU A 551 -27.01 24.43 30.65
N LYS A 552 -26.35 23.78 31.62
CA LYS A 552 -26.13 22.33 31.59
C LYS A 552 -27.43 21.56 31.85
N GLU A 553 -28.20 21.96 32.85
CA GLU A 553 -29.43 21.28 33.26
C GLU A 553 -30.57 21.40 32.23
N ASP A 554 -30.71 22.57 31.58
CA ASP A 554 -31.76 22.83 30.58
C ASP A 554 -31.57 22.04 29.28
N LYS A 555 -30.35 21.56 29.00
CA LYS A 555 -30.03 20.73 27.82
C LYS A 555 -30.14 19.22 28.05
N GLY A 556 -30.30 18.77 29.29
CA GLY A 556 -30.25 17.34 29.69
C GLY A 556 -31.55 16.54 29.59
N SER A 557 -32.63 17.07 29.02
CA SER A 557 -33.91 16.36 28.87
C SER A 557 -34.17 15.87 27.43
N PRO A 558 -34.30 14.55 27.16
CA PRO A 558 -34.59 14.07 25.80
C PRO A 558 -36.05 13.68 25.52
N THR A 559 -36.42 13.90 24.26
CA THR A 559 -37.36 13.15 23.37
C THR A 559 -38.87 13.28 23.57
N PHE A 560 -39.53 14.01 22.65
CA PHE A 560 -40.88 13.65 22.21
C PHE A 560 -40.75 12.64 21.06
N SER A 561 -41.23 11.42 21.31
CA SER A 561 -41.46 10.38 20.32
C SER A 561 -42.54 10.83 19.33
N THR A 562 -42.21 10.85 18.04
CA THR A 562 -43.18 10.87 16.94
C THR A 562 -43.94 9.55 16.90
N THR A 563 -45.13 9.55 17.50
CA THR A 563 -46.25 8.68 17.16
C THR A 563 -47.52 9.38 17.65
N ASP A 564 -48.25 10.04 16.75
CA ASP A 564 -49.65 9.69 16.46
C ASP A 564 -50.37 10.73 15.58
N ASN A 565 -50.91 10.20 14.48
CA ASN A 565 -52.15 10.54 13.79
C ASN A 565 -52.26 11.83 12.94
N ILE A 566 -52.18 11.57 11.63
CA ILE A 566 -52.81 12.32 10.55
C ILE A 566 -54.35 12.17 10.67
N SER A 567 -55.07 13.28 10.78
CA SER A 567 -56.42 13.44 10.19
C SER A 567 -56.85 14.91 10.09
N GLU A 568 -57.09 15.32 8.85
CA GLU A 568 -57.99 16.36 8.29
C GLU A 568 -58.61 17.44 9.21
N TYR A 569 -58.54 18.71 8.80
CA TYR A 569 -59.70 19.46 8.28
C TYR A 569 -59.31 20.80 7.62
N VAL A 570 -60.06 21.14 6.58
CA VAL A 570 -59.99 22.31 5.66
C VAL A 570 -60.82 23.49 6.20
N GLY A 571 -60.44 24.75 5.89
CA GLY A 571 -61.42 25.84 5.77
C GLY A 571 -61.00 27.28 6.13
N GLU A 572 -60.71 28.08 5.09
CA GLU A 572 -61.17 29.47 4.84
C GLU A 572 -60.81 30.69 5.73
N ASN A 573 -59.97 31.56 5.13
CA ASN A 573 -60.21 32.96 4.72
C ASN A 573 -60.68 34.08 5.71
N ARG A 574 -59.85 35.13 5.77
CA ARG A 574 -60.09 36.60 5.56
C ARG A 574 -59.60 37.59 6.64
N SER A 575 -58.71 38.46 6.13
CA SER A 575 -58.66 39.94 6.22
C SER A 575 -58.18 40.69 7.48
N SER A 576 -57.01 41.31 7.27
CA SER A 576 -56.64 42.73 7.54
C SER A 576 -56.94 43.37 8.89
N GLY A 577 -55.85 43.78 9.56
CA GLY A 577 -55.85 44.82 10.58
C GLY A 577 -54.42 45.28 10.87
N THR A 578 -54.04 46.42 10.33
CA THR A 578 -52.82 47.16 10.67
C THR A 578 -52.97 47.79 12.04
N THR A 579 -52.12 47.43 13.00
CA THR A 579 -51.78 48.29 14.13
C THR A 579 -50.37 47.96 14.61
N THR A 580 -49.52 48.97 14.56
CA THR A 580 -48.20 49.04 15.20
C THR A 580 -48.35 48.96 16.71
N GLU A 581 -48.01 47.82 17.32
CA GLU A 581 -47.79 47.72 18.75
C GLU A 581 -46.52 46.91 19.09
N SER A 582 -45.66 47.58 19.86
CA SER A 582 -44.51 47.15 20.64
C SER A 582 -44.29 45.64 20.79
N ALA A 583 -43.11 45.17 20.36
CA ALA A 583 -42.59 43.81 20.54
C ALA A 583 -42.24 43.44 22.00
N ALA A 584 -42.93 44.00 22.99
CA ALA A 584 -42.70 43.76 24.42
C ALA A 584 -43.70 42.76 25.05
N CYS A 585 -44.70 42.28 24.32
CA CYS A 585 -45.75 41.44 24.91
C CYS A 585 -46.12 40.26 24.03
N HIS A 586 -45.21 39.30 23.82
CA HIS A 586 -45.57 37.89 23.58
C HIS A 586 -44.42 36.96 24.02
N ILE A 587 -44.08 37.01 25.31
CA ILE A 587 -43.43 35.89 26.01
C ILE A 587 -44.53 35.26 26.86
N LYS A 588 -45.28 34.31 26.30
CA LYS A 588 -46.19 33.46 27.08
C LYS A 588 -46.46 32.16 26.34
N GLN A 589 -45.45 31.28 26.38
CA GLN A 589 -45.57 29.81 26.49
C GLN A 589 -44.18 29.15 26.33
N ILE A 590 -43.22 29.45 27.21
CA ILE A 590 -41.96 28.69 27.26
C ILE A 590 -41.42 28.66 28.71
N GLY A 591 -41.83 27.68 29.50
CA GLY A 591 -41.51 27.60 30.94
C GLY A 591 -40.05 27.28 31.29
N SER A 592 -39.19 26.94 30.32
CA SER A 592 -37.77 26.61 30.58
C SER A 592 -36.78 27.73 30.23
N ILE A 593 -37.17 28.70 29.38
CA ILE A 593 -36.28 29.78 28.89
C ILE A 593 -36.20 30.96 29.88
N GLU A 594 -37.29 31.23 30.60
CA GLU A 594 -37.40 32.34 31.56
C GLU A 594 -36.36 32.28 32.71
N PRO A 595 -36.05 31.12 33.31
CA PRO A 595 -35.02 30.98 34.34
C PRO A 595 -33.60 31.24 33.85
N VAL A 596 -33.26 30.86 32.61
CA VAL A 596 -31.91 31.00 32.05
C VAL A 596 -31.60 32.47 31.76
N ILE A 597 -32.55 33.20 31.17
CA ILE A 597 -32.41 34.63 30.87
C ILE A 597 -32.24 35.44 32.16
N LEU A 598 -33.01 35.13 33.21
CA LEU A 598 -32.91 35.82 34.50
C LEU A 598 -31.53 35.61 35.14
N LYS A 599 -31.03 34.36 35.16
CA LYS A 599 -29.71 34.03 35.70
C LYS A 599 -28.57 34.64 34.89
N PHE A 600 -28.74 34.78 33.57
CA PHE A 600 -27.79 35.50 32.74
C PHE A 600 -27.75 36.99 33.09
N HIS A 601 -28.92 37.61 33.30
CA HIS A 601 -29.00 39.00 33.71
C HIS A 601 -28.33 39.24 35.08
N GLU A 602 -28.55 38.35 36.05
CA GLU A 602 -27.86 38.38 37.35
C GLU A 602 -26.33 38.29 37.21
N ALA A 603 -25.84 37.41 36.33
CA ALA A 603 -24.41 37.25 36.06
C ALA A 603 -23.80 38.51 35.38
N LEU A 604 -24.54 39.14 34.47
CA LEU A 604 -24.12 40.40 33.86
C LEU A 604 -24.09 41.55 34.88
N GLN A 605 -25.10 41.64 35.76
CA GLN A 605 -25.10 42.64 36.82
C GLN A 605 -23.90 42.49 37.76
N ASP A 606 -23.50 41.27 38.09
CA ASP A 606 -22.29 41.01 38.89
C ASP A 606 -21.01 41.51 38.19
N THR A 607 -20.97 41.43 36.85
CA THR A 607 -19.79 41.78 36.05
C THR A 607 -19.55 43.29 35.92
N TYR A 608 -20.62 44.09 35.92
CA TYR A 608 -20.57 45.54 35.65
C TYR A 608 -20.95 46.41 36.87
N LYS A 609 -21.03 45.80 38.07
CA LYS A 609 -21.03 46.52 39.35
C LYS A 609 -19.64 47.02 39.67
#